data_AF-A0A512AXW8-F1
#
_entry.id   AF-A0A512AXW8-F1
#
_cell.length_a   1.000
_cell.length_b   1.000
_cell.length_c   1.000
_cell.angle_alpha   90.00
_cell.angle_beta   90.00
_cell.angle_gamma   90.00
#
_symmetry.space_group_name_H-M   'P 1'
#
loop_
_entity.id
_entity.type
_entity.pdbx_description
1 polymer ?
#
loop_
_entity_poly.entity_id
_entity_poly.type
_entity_poly.pdbx_seq_one_letter_code
_entity_poly.pdbx_strand_id
1 'polypeptide(L)'
;MAQALAKSVSQEKLPAQTIHLTDLKAFSPVKKKQWRLAGQVFADRKKDKHLEISRGTGILVLQPQPKNTPIQTKLQHGDLDLELDFLLAKGTAAAIALQGRYIINLKDSWLQNNLTATDCGGISQATGGVAPALNATKAPGLWQHLRISFKAPRFDAAGKKIANAQLIAVAINGKVVQQNITLPAPSANAPHSKERATGPFMLLGSSGPAAFRNLEYKAYADQRLVLSTMQYQLHKGRFRELNKLPTTAPIKSGQTDSLSHRLGDEDELLIVEGEVEAPRSGDYLFRVAAAGPTWVFLDNKLVVENKGTRDFERFFYGSTNLTAGKHPFKVIFSNHDQSLVLGYEGPNIPWTTLTTPTSKRKVSGQESLLLTVKKEPILQRGFMLHQQGKNAYAMAVGMPGGINFAYDLNAYTPLSAWHGNFLDVGLMWVERGEKQLAQPLGPELQFSGLPTITTLSGQEAAWPDTVHPDSSPYAKKGYQLRPNGLPAFFYNIANVSVEDYIAPTAAHEGLTRELTVKSGNTREPIYLLLASGGDIQLLPNGNYAVDNKRYYLEDIQSGNIKPILRTSNGQTQLLLPLPASANSTQVKYSIIW
;
A
#
# COMPACT_ATOMS: atom_id res chain seq x y z
N MET A 1 12.62 -22.30 -29.07
CA MET A 1 12.90 -22.54 -27.63
C MET A 1 12.71 -21.21 -26.90
N ALA A 2 11.50 -20.95 -26.43
CA ALA A 2 11.17 -19.78 -25.63
C ALA A 2 10.54 -20.30 -24.33
N GLN A 3 11.37 -20.49 -23.30
CA GLN A 3 10.91 -20.78 -21.94
C GLN A 3 11.78 -20.04 -20.95
N ALA A 4 11.09 -19.45 -19.97
CA ALA A 4 11.59 -19.03 -18.66
C ALA A 4 12.54 -17.83 -18.59
N LEU A 5 11.98 -16.64 -18.80
CA LEU A 5 12.32 -15.47 -17.97
C LEU A 5 11.07 -15.03 -17.21
N ALA A 6 10.54 -15.94 -16.39
CA ALA A 6 9.77 -15.50 -15.23
C ALA A 6 10.80 -14.86 -14.29
N LYS A 7 10.85 -13.51 -14.28
CA LYS A 7 11.49 -12.79 -13.18
C LYS A 7 10.84 -13.31 -11.89
N SER A 8 11.54 -14.18 -11.16
CA SER A 8 11.12 -14.59 -9.83
C SER A 8 11.07 -13.32 -8.98
N VAL A 9 9.87 -12.81 -8.70
CA VAL A 9 9.69 -11.78 -7.70
C VAL A 9 10.21 -12.40 -6.40
N SER A 10 11.32 -11.89 -5.88
CA SER A 10 11.85 -12.37 -4.60
C SER A 10 10.79 -12.14 -3.54
N GLN A 11 10.38 -13.20 -2.85
CA GLN A 11 9.40 -13.11 -1.78
C GLN A 11 9.96 -12.21 -0.66
N GLU A 12 9.33 -11.06 -0.41
CA GLU A 12 9.79 -10.08 0.60
C GLU A 12 9.12 -10.25 1.98
N LYS A 13 8.15 -11.16 2.07
CA LYS A 13 7.48 -11.56 3.32
C LYS A 13 6.96 -12.98 3.23
N LEU A 14 6.93 -13.71 4.34
CA LEU A 14 6.21 -14.99 4.42
C LEU A 14 4.71 -14.78 4.16
N PRO A 15 3.98 -15.77 3.63
CA PRO A 15 2.55 -15.61 3.38
C PRO A 15 1.79 -15.39 4.70
N ALA A 16 0.74 -14.57 4.65
CA ALA A 16 -0.21 -14.45 5.74
C ALA A 16 -1.20 -15.62 5.73
N GLN A 17 -1.86 -15.87 6.85
CA GLN A 17 -3.00 -16.79 6.90
C GLN A 17 -4.27 -16.05 6.51
N THR A 18 -5.15 -16.71 5.75
CA THR A 18 -6.41 -16.12 5.29
C THR A 18 -7.60 -16.69 6.06
N ILE A 19 -8.52 -15.82 6.49
CA ILE A 19 -9.86 -16.24 6.92
C ILE A 19 -10.74 -16.29 5.68
N HIS A 20 -10.95 -17.49 5.16
CA HIS A 20 -11.78 -17.70 3.97
C HIS A 20 -13.25 -17.40 4.26
N LEU A 21 -13.85 -16.54 3.45
CA LEU A 21 -15.26 -16.14 3.55
C LEU A 21 -16.16 -16.96 2.60
N THR A 22 -15.88 -18.25 2.47
CA THR A 22 -16.71 -19.24 1.75
C THR A 22 -17.86 -19.75 2.62
N ASP A 23 -17.67 -19.77 3.93
CA ASP A 23 -18.68 -20.01 4.96
C ASP A 23 -18.38 -19.18 6.22
N LEU A 24 -19.19 -19.33 7.29
CA LEU A 24 -18.99 -18.62 8.56
C LEU A 24 -18.29 -19.46 9.64
N LYS A 25 -17.66 -20.60 9.30
CA LYS A 25 -17.10 -21.54 10.28
C LYS A 25 -15.92 -20.97 11.06
N ALA A 26 -15.22 -19.98 10.50
CA ALA A 26 -14.13 -19.26 11.17
C ALA A 26 -14.60 -18.37 12.32
N PHE A 27 -15.92 -18.17 12.46
CA PHE A 27 -16.53 -17.32 13.48
C PHE A 27 -17.37 -18.12 14.48
N SER A 28 -17.58 -17.56 15.66
CA SER A 28 -18.60 -18.05 16.59
C SER A 28 -20.00 -17.93 15.97
N PRO A 29 -20.98 -18.76 16.38
CA PRO A 29 -22.34 -18.69 15.85
C PRO A 29 -22.93 -17.27 15.96
N VAL A 30 -23.49 -16.77 14.85
CA VAL A 30 -24.08 -15.44 14.76
C VAL A 30 -25.53 -15.49 14.28
N LYS A 31 -26.28 -14.41 14.57
CA LYS A 31 -27.61 -14.20 13.99
C LYS A 31 -27.48 -13.98 12.48
N LYS A 32 -27.86 -14.98 11.68
CA LYS A 32 -27.77 -14.97 10.20
C LYS A 32 -28.46 -13.77 9.52
N LYS A 33 -29.43 -13.13 10.18
CA LYS A 33 -30.08 -11.90 9.69
C LYS A 33 -29.15 -10.68 9.75
N GLN A 34 -28.21 -10.63 10.69
CA GLN A 34 -27.28 -9.50 10.86
C GLN A 34 -25.98 -9.72 10.06
N TRP A 35 -25.31 -10.84 10.28
CA TRP A 35 -24.05 -11.17 9.60
C TRP A 35 -24.29 -12.25 8.56
N ARG A 36 -23.92 -11.98 7.31
CA ARG A 36 -24.14 -12.90 6.18
C ARG A 36 -23.07 -12.74 5.11
N LEU A 37 -22.97 -13.74 4.24
CA LEU A 37 -22.09 -13.69 3.08
C LEU A 37 -22.80 -13.10 1.85
N ALA A 38 -22.04 -12.41 1.02
CA ALA A 38 -22.47 -11.86 -0.26
C ALA A 38 -21.39 -12.08 -1.33
N GLY A 39 -21.80 -12.09 -2.59
CA GLY A 39 -20.89 -12.15 -3.75
C GLY A 39 -20.49 -10.75 -4.23
N GLN A 40 -21.40 -9.78 -4.16
CA GLN A 40 -21.18 -8.38 -4.50
C GLN A 40 -21.91 -7.47 -3.51
N VAL A 41 -21.43 -6.23 -3.40
CA VAL A 41 -22.04 -5.17 -2.60
C VAL A 41 -22.06 -3.86 -3.38
N PHE A 42 -23.09 -3.04 -3.18
CA PHE A 42 -23.21 -1.69 -3.73
C PHE A 42 -23.77 -0.75 -2.66
N ALA A 43 -23.01 0.29 -2.31
CA ALA A 43 -23.51 1.38 -1.48
C ALA A 43 -23.61 2.63 -2.34
N ASP A 44 -24.78 3.28 -2.31
CA ASP A 44 -24.98 4.53 -3.00
C ASP A 44 -24.44 5.64 -2.10
N ARG A 45 -23.32 6.25 -2.52
CA ARG A 45 -22.65 7.29 -1.74
C ARG A 45 -23.53 8.51 -1.46
N LYS A 46 -24.62 8.71 -2.23
CA LYS A 46 -25.53 9.84 -2.05
C LYS A 46 -26.69 9.52 -1.07
N LYS A 47 -26.87 8.26 -0.67
CA LYS A 47 -27.94 7.81 0.24
C LYS A 47 -27.39 7.29 1.57
N ASP A 48 -27.89 7.85 2.67
CA ASP A 48 -27.48 7.44 4.01
C ASP A 48 -27.82 5.97 4.29
N LYS A 49 -26.84 5.23 4.80
CA LYS A 49 -26.97 3.82 5.25
C LYS A 49 -27.53 2.87 4.18
N HIS A 50 -27.33 3.19 2.90
CA HIS A 50 -27.75 2.36 1.79
C HIS A 50 -26.70 1.30 1.43
N LEU A 51 -27.06 0.01 1.49
CA LEU A 51 -26.21 -1.08 1.01
C LEU A 51 -27.06 -2.21 0.42
N GLU A 52 -26.88 -2.44 -0.87
CA GLU A 52 -27.42 -3.58 -1.61
C GLU A 52 -26.39 -4.70 -1.69
N ILE A 53 -26.87 -5.95 -1.71
CA ILE A 53 -26.03 -7.14 -1.78
C ILE A 53 -26.58 -8.13 -2.80
N SER A 54 -25.70 -8.88 -3.46
CA SER A 54 -26.08 -10.04 -4.26
C SER A 54 -25.73 -11.35 -3.54
N ARG A 55 -26.46 -12.42 -3.85
CA ARG A 55 -26.15 -13.77 -3.32
C ARG A 55 -24.75 -14.19 -3.78
N GLY A 56 -23.99 -14.80 -2.87
CA GLY A 56 -22.66 -15.32 -3.13
C GLY A 56 -21.82 -15.37 -1.86
N THR A 57 -20.52 -15.56 -2.04
CA THR A 57 -19.53 -15.67 -0.96
C THR A 57 -18.33 -14.77 -1.26
N GLY A 58 -17.41 -14.65 -0.30
CA GLY A 58 -16.20 -13.83 -0.43
C GLY A 58 -16.29 -12.46 0.25
N ILE A 59 -17.50 -11.99 0.58
CA ILE A 59 -17.72 -10.74 1.32
C ILE A 59 -18.57 -11.03 2.55
N LEU A 60 -18.09 -10.63 3.73
CA LEU A 60 -18.82 -10.66 4.99
C LEU A 60 -19.54 -9.32 5.16
N VAL A 61 -20.87 -9.35 5.24
CA VAL A 61 -21.71 -8.16 5.34
C VAL A 61 -22.38 -8.08 6.71
N LEU A 62 -22.27 -6.90 7.32
CA LEU A 62 -23.09 -6.43 8.42
C LEU A 62 -24.33 -5.73 7.86
N GLN A 63 -25.51 -6.30 8.12
CA GLN A 63 -26.79 -5.64 7.95
C GLN A 63 -27.34 -5.26 9.34
N PRO A 64 -27.42 -3.97 9.68
CA PRO A 64 -27.73 -3.54 11.03
C PRO A 64 -29.13 -4.01 11.46
N GLN A 65 -29.26 -4.34 12.73
CA GLN A 65 -30.49 -4.70 13.42
C GLN A 65 -30.74 -3.68 14.55
N PRO A 66 -31.96 -3.58 15.12
CA PRO A 66 -32.21 -2.70 16.27
C PRO A 66 -31.23 -2.90 17.44
N LYS A 67 -30.75 -4.14 17.63
CA LYS A 67 -29.65 -4.47 18.53
C LYS A 67 -28.59 -5.28 17.79
N ASN A 68 -27.47 -4.63 17.48
CA ASN A 68 -26.34 -5.27 16.83
C ASN A 68 -25.53 -6.12 17.83
N THR A 69 -25.08 -7.28 17.37
CA THR A 69 -24.13 -8.15 18.07
C THR A 69 -22.80 -8.22 17.30
N PRO A 70 -21.64 -8.17 17.97
CA PRO A 70 -20.35 -8.39 17.32
C PRO A 70 -20.28 -9.77 16.64
N ILE A 71 -19.47 -9.88 15.59
CA ILE A 71 -19.01 -11.19 15.09
C ILE A 71 -17.58 -11.41 15.58
N GLN A 72 -17.36 -12.58 16.19
CA GLN A 72 -16.11 -12.95 16.83
C GLN A 72 -15.44 -14.09 16.06
N THR A 73 -14.14 -13.97 15.81
CA THR A 73 -13.34 -15.06 15.24
C THR A 73 -13.10 -16.19 16.26
N LYS A 74 -12.96 -17.43 15.77
CA LYS A 74 -12.48 -18.55 16.60
C LYS A 74 -10.98 -18.47 16.89
N LEU A 75 -10.23 -17.80 16.02
CA LEU A 75 -8.81 -17.48 16.22
C LEU A 75 -8.60 -16.87 17.60
N GLN A 76 -7.59 -17.35 18.32
CA GLN A 76 -7.06 -16.72 19.52
C GLN A 76 -5.64 -16.25 19.21
N HIS A 77 -5.35 -14.97 19.41
CA HIS A 77 -4.07 -14.37 19.06
C HIS A 77 -3.46 -13.58 20.22
N GLY A 78 -2.12 -13.60 20.31
CA GLY A 78 -1.32 -12.65 21.07
C GLY A 78 -0.99 -11.44 20.19
N ASP A 79 0.30 -11.25 19.90
CA ASP A 79 0.76 -10.28 18.90
C ASP A 79 0.22 -10.65 17.52
N LEU A 80 -0.15 -9.63 16.73
CA LEU A 80 -0.89 -9.80 15.48
C LEU A 80 -0.56 -8.69 14.49
N ASP A 81 -0.20 -9.08 13.27
CA ASP A 81 -0.43 -8.23 12.10
C ASP A 81 -1.74 -8.66 11.44
N LEU A 82 -2.65 -7.73 11.20
CA LEU A 82 -3.96 -7.94 10.59
C LEU A 82 -4.12 -7.02 9.39
N GLU A 83 -4.44 -7.58 8.23
CA GLU A 83 -4.82 -6.85 7.03
C GLU A 83 -6.25 -7.25 6.63
N LEU A 84 -7.07 -6.28 6.24
CA LEU A 84 -8.39 -6.54 5.65
C LEU A 84 -8.85 -5.36 4.79
N ASP A 85 -9.79 -5.63 3.90
CA ASP A 85 -10.54 -4.58 3.22
C ASP A 85 -11.91 -4.39 3.87
N PHE A 86 -12.34 -3.14 3.99
CA PHE A 86 -13.67 -2.80 4.48
C PHE A 86 -14.35 -1.76 3.59
N LEU A 87 -15.68 -1.79 3.55
CA LEU A 87 -16.52 -0.85 2.82
C LEU A 87 -17.64 -0.41 3.74
N LEU A 88 -17.85 0.90 3.84
CA LEU A 88 -18.88 1.52 4.67
C LEU A 88 -19.89 2.22 3.76
N ALA A 89 -21.19 2.04 4.03
CA ALA A 89 -22.20 2.91 3.45
C ALA A 89 -22.12 4.30 4.08
N LYS A 90 -22.67 5.32 3.40
CA LYS A 90 -22.64 6.70 3.90
C LYS A 90 -23.20 6.81 5.32
N GLY A 91 -22.49 7.53 6.19
CA GLY A 91 -22.86 7.76 7.59
C GLY A 91 -22.76 6.52 8.50
N THR A 92 -22.08 5.47 8.06
CA THR A 92 -21.91 4.24 8.85
C THR A 92 -20.76 4.36 9.85
N ALA A 93 -20.94 3.79 11.03
CA ALA A 93 -19.89 3.48 11.98
C ALA A 93 -19.85 1.96 12.29
N ALA A 94 -18.64 1.45 12.39
CA ALA A 94 -18.25 0.10 12.74
C ALA A 94 -16.94 0.18 13.55
N ALA A 95 -16.41 -0.96 13.97
CA ALA A 95 -15.10 -1.01 14.61
C ALA A 95 -14.50 -2.41 14.55
N ILE A 96 -13.20 -2.49 14.83
CA ILE A 96 -12.51 -3.74 15.11
C ILE A 96 -12.07 -3.72 16.57
N ALA A 97 -12.32 -4.80 17.30
CA ALA A 97 -11.81 -4.99 18.65
C ALA A 97 -10.76 -6.11 18.66
N LEU A 98 -9.49 -5.74 18.86
CA LEU A 98 -8.41 -6.71 19.03
C LEU A 98 -8.50 -7.36 20.40
N GLN A 99 -8.36 -8.69 20.44
CA GLN A 99 -8.64 -9.50 21.63
C GLN A 99 -10.04 -9.27 22.25
N GLY A 100 -10.97 -8.65 21.52
CA GLY A 100 -12.27 -8.20 22.03
C GLY A 100 -12.20 -7.01 23.00
N ARG A 101 -11.06 -6.29 23.04
CA ARG A 101 -10.74 -5.31 24.10
C ARG A 101 -10.32 -3.96 23.56
N TYR A 102 -9.48 -3.94 22.54
CA TYR A 102 -8.84 -2.72 22.05
C TYR A 102 -9.51 -2.30 20.75
N ILE A 103 -10.31 -1.24 20.84
CA ILE A 103 -11.19 -0.78 19.76
C ILE A 103 -10.48 0.22 18.85
N ILE A 104 -10.50 -0.10 17.55
CA ILE A 104 -10.12 0.77 16.44
C ILE A 104 -11.40 1.10 15.69
N ASN A 105 -11.74 2.39 15.59
CA ASN A 105 -12.97 2.85 14.96
C ASN A 105 -12.89 2.82 13.44
N LEU A 106 -13.98 2.39 12.80
CA LEU A 106 -14.17 2.42 11.35
C LEU A 106 -15.42 3.25 11.09
N LYS A 107 -15.27 4.47 10.60
CA LYS A 107 -16.39 5.39 10.38
C LYS A 107 -16.30 5.95 8.98
N ASP A 108 -17.45 6.24 8.38
CA ASP A 108 -17.50 7.12 7.23
C ASP A 108 -17.03 8.51 7.66
N SER A 109 -15.73 8.74 7.47
CA SER A 109 -15.03 9.98 7.79
C SER A 109 -14.56 10.68 6.52
N TRP A 110 -15.08 10.33 5.35
CA TRP A 110 -14.64 10.91 4.08
C TRP A 110 -14.80 12.43 4.10
N LEU A 111 -13.74 13.16 3.72
CA LEU A 111 -13.64 14.63 3.75
C LEU A 111 -13.83 15.29 5.13
N GLN A 112 -13.78 14.52 6.22
CA GLN A 112 -13.75 15.07 7.58
C GLN A 112 -12.40 15.75 7.83
N ASN A 113 -12.45 17.06 8.14
CA ASN A 113 -11.25 17.86 8.42
C ASN A 113 -10.85 17.84 9.91
N ASN A 114 -11.84 17.90 10.82
CA ASN A 114 -11.61 17.90 12.25
C ASN A 114 -11.76 16.48 12.80
N LEU A 115 -10.63 15.78 12.92
CA LEU A 115 -10.61 14.38 13.31
C LEU A 115 -10.68 14.22 14.83
N THR A 116 -11.48 13.25 15.24
CA THR A 116 -11.68 12.83 16.63
C THR A 116 -11.32 11.36 16.80
N ALA A 117 -11.28 10.87 18.04
CA ALA A 117 -11.09 9.45 18.31
C ALA A 117 -12.19 8.53 17.72
N THR A 118 -13.34 9.10 17.32
CA THR A 118 -14.46 8.34 16.71
C THR A 118 -14.32 8.17 15.20
N ASP A 119 -13.45 8.96 14.57
CA ASP A 119 -13.23 8.91 13.12
C ASP A 119 -12.39 7.70 12.72
N CYS A 120 -12.40 7.36 11.44
CA CYS A 120 -11.79 6.13 10.96
C CYS A 120 -10.29 6.05 11.29
N GLY A 121 -9.88 4.97 11.95
CA GLY A 121 -8.52 4.80 12.48
C GLY A 121 -8.29 5.42 13.86
N GLY A 122 -9.28 6.09 14.43
CA GLY A 122 -9.27 6.57 15.80
C GLY A 122 -9.32 5.42 16.81
N ILE A 123 -8.65 5.60 17.94
CA ILE A 123 -8.51 4.58 18.99
C ILE A 123 -9.39 4.95 20.17
N SER A 124 -10.30 4.07 20.56
CA SER A 124 -11.06 4.22 21.79
C SER A 124 -10.26 3.67 22.97
N GLN A 125 -10.19 4.42 24.06
CA GLN A 125 -9.54 3.97 25.30
C GLN A 125 -10.56 3.85 26.44
N ALA A 126 -10.12 3.40 27.63
CA ALA A 126 -10.94 3.38 28.83
C ALA A 126 -11.44 4.79 29.20
N THR A 127 -10.58 5.79 28.99
CA THR A 127 -10.85 7.21 29.18
C THR A 127 -10.43 7.98 27.94
N GLY A 128 -11.37 8.65 27.27
CA GLY A 128 -11.09 9.42 26.05
C GLY A 128 -10.76 8.53 24.83
N GLY A 129 -9.79 8.97 24.04
CA GLY A 129 -9.31 8.25 22.86
C GLY A 129 -8.28 9.06 22.09
N VAL A 130 -7.72 8.45 21.05
CA VAL A 130 -6.69 9.06 20.19
C VAL A 130 -7.28 9.26 18.80
N ALA A 131 -7.31 10.50 18.32
CA ALA A 131 -7.72 10.81 16.95
C ALA A 131 -6.69 10.26 15.94
N PRO A 132 -7.10 9.86 14.73
CA PRO A 132 -6.15 9.53 13.67
C PRO A 132 -5.34 10.77 13.26
N ALA A 133 -4.05 10.57 12.94
CA ALA A 133 -3.13 11.66 12.57
C ALA A 133 -3.51 12.38 11.27
N LEU A 134 -4.20 11.69 10.36
CA LEU A 134 -4.71 12.24 9.11
C LEU A 134 -5.94 11.46 8.63
N ASN A 135 -6.73 12.10 7.78
CA ASN A 135 -7.87 11.46 7.15
C ASN A 135 -7.39 10.70 5.90
N ALA A 136 -7.36 9.38 6.00
CA ALA A 136 -6.91 8.51 4.91
C ALA A 136 -8.08 7.80 4.19
N THR A 137 -9.33 8.19 4.47
CA THR A 137 -10.51 7.48 3.97
C THR A 137 -10.88 7.89 2.55
N LYS A 138 -11.41 6.92 1.81
CA LYS A 138 -12.05 7.08 0.50
C LYS A 138 -13.56 7.37 0.63
N ALA A 139 -14.20 7.76 -0.47
CA ALA A 139 -15.64 7.96 -0.55
C ALA A 139 -16.45 6.73 -0.06
N PRO A 140 -17.64 6.92 0.54
CA PRO A 140 -18.46 5.82 0.98
C PRO A 140 -18.85 4.90 -0.19
N GLY A 141 -18.90 3.60 0.08
CA GLY A 141 -19.08 2.55 -0.93
C GLY A 141 -17.83 2.13 -1.71
N LEU A 142 -16.69 2.80 -1.50
CA LEU A 142 -15.40 2.33 -2.02
C LEU A 142 -14.72 1.42 -1.00
N TRP A 143 -13.88 0.50 -1.50
CA TRP A 143 -13.09 -0.37 -0.64
C TRP A 143 -11.91 0.40 -0.03
N GLN A 144 -11.84 0.36 1.28
CA GLN A 144 -10.76 0.83 2.12
C GLN A 144 -9.86 -0.36 2.46
N HIS A 145 -8.55 -0.14 2.51
CA HIS A 145 -7.60 -1.16 2.97
C HIS A 145 -7.08 -0.79 4.37
N LEU A 146 -7.15 -1.71 5.32
CA LEU A 146 -6.71 -1.54 6.69
C LEU A 146 -5.53 -2.46 6.99
N ARG A 147 -4.48 -1.93 7.62
CA ARG A 147 -3.41 -2.69 8.24
C ARG A 147 -3.25 -2.32 9.69
N ILE A 148 -3.09 -3.32 10.55
CA ILE A 148 -2.88 -3.16 11.99
C ILE A 148 -1.68 -4.01 12.38
N SER A 149 -0.74 -3.42 13.12
CA SER A 149 0.32 -4.14 13.83
C SER A 149 0.15 -3.96 15.33
N PHE A 150 -0.12 -5.05 16.03
CA PHE A 150 -0.54 -5.08 17.42
C PHE A 150 0.37 -5.95 18.27
N LYS A 151 0.78 -5.42 19.43
CA LYS A 151 1.40 -6.17 20.52
C LYS A 151 0.40 -6.36 21.66
N ALA A 152 0.17 -7.61 22.03
CA ALA A 152 -0.69 -7.99 23.12
C ALA A 152 -0.12 -7.56 24.49
N PRO A 153 -0.97 -7.38 25.52
CA PRO A 153 -0.48 -7.18 26.88
C PRO A 153 0.31 -8.41 27.36
N ARG A 154 1.31 -8.21 28.21
CA ARG A 154 2.11 -9.29 28.81
C ARG A 154 1.79 -9.45 30.28
N PHE A 155 1.85 -10.69 30.75
CA PHE A 155 1.56 -11.08 32.13
C PHE A 155 2.68 -11.96 32.65
N ASP A 156 2.97 -11.88 33.94
CA ASP A 156 3.85 -12.83 34.62
C ASP A 156 3.14 -14.17 34.89
N ALA A 157 3.88 -15.14 35.45
CA ALA A 157 3.35 -16.45 35.79
C ALA A 157 2.21 -16.40 36.84
N ALA A 158 2.14 -15.34 37.66
CA ALA A 158 1.07 -15.13 38.63
C ALA A 158 -0.18 -14.46 38.00
N GLY A 159 -0.12 -14.11 36.71
CA GLY A 159 -1.22 -13.44 36.00
C GLY A 159 -1.29 -11.94 36.26
N LYS A 160 -0.26 -11.33 36.85
CA LYS A 160 -0.15 -9.87 36.99
C LYS A 160 0.39 -9.27 35.69
N LYS A 161 -0.22 -8.17 35.25
CA LYS A 161 0.21 -7.49 34.02
C LYS A 161 1.60 -6.87 34.21
N ILE A 162 2.49 -7.14 33.27
CA ILE A 162 3.87 -6.63 33.23
C ILE A 162 4.14 -5.70 32.03
N ALA A 163 3.29 -5.73 30.99
CA ALA A 163 3.34 -4.76 29.90
C ALA A 163 1.95 -4.49 29.34
N ASN A 164 1.70 -3.22 28.96
CA ASN A 164 0.49 -2.80 28.27
C ASN A 164 0.46 -3.32 26.83
N ALA A 165 -0.74 -3.48 26.29
CA ALA A 165 -0.89 -3.69 24.86
C ALA A 165 -0.45 -2.43 24.07
N GLN A 166 -0.02 -2.60 22.83
CA GLN A 166 0.41 -1.50 21.97
C GLN A 166 -0.08 -1.69 20.54
N LEU A 167 -0.51 -0.61 19.91
CA LEU A 167 -0.64 -0.54 18.46
C LEU A 167 0.64 0.08 17.90
N ILE A 168 1.48 -0.76 17.30
CA ILE A 168 2.73 -0.31 16.69
C ILE A 168 2.42 0.59 15.50
N ALA A 169 1.46 0.17 14.67
CA ALA A 169 0.93 1.00 13.59
C ALA A 169 -0.51 0.61 13.28
N VAL A 170 -1.32 1.60 12.90
CA VAL A 170 -2.57 1.42 12.15
C VAL A 170 -2.44 2.23 10.87
N ALA A 171 -2.66 1.61 9.72
CA ALA A 171 -2.62 2.27 8.43
C ALA A 171 -3.93 2.05 7.67
N ILE A 172 -4.42 3.11 7.04
CA ILE A 172 -5.59 3.08 6.17
C ILE A 172 -5.13 3.55 4.78
N ASN A 173 -5.46 2.77 3.75
CA ASN A 173 -5.10 3.06 2.36
C ASN A 173 -3.61 3.41 2.17
N GLY A 174 -2.74 2.70 2.87
CA GLY A 174 -1.28 2.87 2.80
C GLY A 174 -0.71 4.03 3.63
N LYS A 175 -1.55 4.82 4.31
CA LYS A 175 -1.11 5.91 5.20
C LYS A 175 -1.23 5.50 6.66
N VAL A 176 -0.14 5.66 7.42
CA VAL A 176 -0.12 5.42 8.87
C VAL A 176 -0.92 6.52 9.55
N VAL A 177 -2.01 6.14 10.21
CA VAL A 177 -2.91 7.05 10.93
C VAL A 177 -2.75 6.97 12.45
N GLN A 178 -2.11 5.90 12.96
CA GLN A 178 -1.71 5.74 14.35
C GLN A 178 -0.34 5.10 14.40
N GLN A 179 0.51 5.53 15.33
CA GLN A 179 1.86 4.97 15.49
C GLN A 179 2.24 4.91 16.97
N ASN A 180 2.73 3.75 17.41
CA ASN A 180 3.22 3.51 18.78
C ASN A 180 2.23 3.90 19.90
N ILE A 181 0.94 3.61 19.71
CA ILE A 181 -0.09 3.92 20.71
C ILE A 181 -0.09 2.88 21.82
N THR A 182 0.10 3.31 23.07
CA THR A 182 -0.03 2.43 24.24
C THR A 182 -1.49 2.33 24.69
N LEU A 183 -1.90 1.11 25.03
CA LEU A 183 -3.27 0.78 25.44
C LEU A 183 -3.23 0.25 26.88
N PRO A 184 -3.45 1.13 27.88
CA PRO A 184 -3.24 0.78 29.29
C PRO A 184 -4.35 -0.10 29.88
N ALA A 185 -5.52 -0.15 29.25
CA ALA A 185 -6.67 -0.92 29.67
C ALA A 185 -7.60 -1.19 28.47
N PRO A 186 -8.59 -2.10 28.58
CA PRO A 186 -9.63 -2.28 27.57
C PRO A 186 -10.38 -0.98 27.29
N SER A 187 -10.83 -0.80 26.05
CA SER A 187 -11.65 0.35 25.65
C SER A 187 -12.95 0.41 26.45
N ALA A 188 -13.48 1.62 26.70
CA ALA A 188 -14.66 1.81 27.57
C ALA A 188 -15.88 0.94 27.20
N ASN A 189 -16.12 0.72 25.91
CA ASN A 189 -17.23 -0.08 25.38
C ASN A 189 -16.77 -1.40 24.76
N ALA A 190 -15.67 -1.96 25.25
CA ALA A 190 -15.13 -3.23 24.78
C ALA A 190 -16.10 -4.41 25.03
N PRO A 191 -16.24 -5.36 24.08
CA PRO A 191 -16.96 -6.61 24.32
C PRO A 191 -16.45 -7.41 25.52
N HIS A 192 -15.14 -7.35 25.80
CA HIS A 192 -14.51 -8.01 26.95
C HIS A 192 -13.85 -6.98 27.88
N SER A 193 -14.11 -7.08 29.18
CA SER A 193 -13.63 -6.13 30.19
C SER A 193 -12.34 -6.55 30.92
N LYS A 194 -11.97 -7.84 30.92
CA LYS A 194 -10.77 -8.35 31.63
C LYS A 194 -9.64 -8.64 30.65
N GLU A 195 -8.48 -8.01 30.78
CA GLU A 195 -7.30 -8.26 29.93
C GLU A 195 -6.78 -9.72 30.05
N ARG A 196 -6.23 -10.24 28.94
CA ARG A 196 -5.60 -11.56 28.84
C ARG A 196 -4.47 -11.51 27.82
N ALA A 197 -3.51 -12.42 27.91
CA ALA A 197 -2.40 -12.52 26.96
C ALA A 197 -2.87 -12.81 25.53
N THR A 198 -3.97 -13.55 25.38
CA THR A 198 -4.58 -13.90 24.09
C THR A 198 -6.08 -13.57 24.05
N GLY A 199 -6.60 -13.40 22.83
CA GLY A 199 -8.03 -13.25 22.59
C GLY A 199 -8.39 -13.28 21.11
N PRO A 200 -9.67 -13.25 20.74
CA PRO A 200 -10.11 -13.17 19.36
C PRO A 200 -10.10 -11.72 18.88
N PHE A 201 -9.96 -11.48 17.58
CA PHE A 201 -10.42 -10.19 17.06
C PHE A 201 -11.90 -10.27 16.70
N MET A 202 -12.60 -9.15 16.86
CA MET A 202 -14.03 -9.02 16.59
C MET A 202 -14.30 -7.87 15.62
N LEU A 203 -15.32 -8.03 14.79
CA LEU A 203 -15.91 -6.92 14.03
C LEU A 203 -17.16 -6.45 14.75
N LEU A 204 -17.24 -5.16 15.02
CA LEU A 204 -18.33 -4.51 15.74
C LEU A 204 -19.17 -3.72 14.73
N GLY A 205 -20.50 -3.85 14.85
CA GLY A 205 -21.44 -3.00 14.14
C GLY A 205 -22.08 -2.00 15.08
N SER A 206 -21.73 -0.71 14.98
CA SER A 206 -22.34 0.32 15.81
C SER A 206 -23.56 0.93 15.12
N SER A 207 -23.42 1.50 13.92
CA SER A 207 -24.54 2.10 13.18
C SER A 207 -24.38 1.99 11.66
N GLY A 208 -25.35 1.42 10.97
CA GLY A 208 -25.35 1.31 9.50
C GLY A 208 -24.73 0.01 8.96
N PRO A 209 -24.89 -0.24 7.65
CA PRO A 209 -24.37 -1.44 6.99
C PRO A 209 -22.90 -1.30 6.55
N ALA A 210 -22.15 -2.38 6.69
CA ALA A 210 -20.73 -2.45 6.36
C ALA A 210 -20.39 -3.80 5.71
N ALA A 211 -19.29 -3.85 4.96
CA ALA A 211 -18.80 -5.06 4.32
C ALA A 211 -17.30 -5.23 4.55
N PHE A 212 -16.84 -6.47 4.63
CA PHE A 212 -15.45 -6.85 4.89
C PHE A 212 -15.03 -7.98 3.96
N ARG A 213 -13.78 -7.95 3.47
CA ARG A 213 -13.19 -9.02 2.66
C ARG A 213 -11.67 -9.06 2.82
N ASN A 214 -11.03 -10.08 2.24
CA ASN A 214 -9.57 -10.22 2.25
C ASN A 214 -8.97 -10.19 3.68
N LEU A 215 -9.60 -10.91 4.62
CA LEU A 215 -9.15 -10.97 6.00
C LEU A 215 -7.89 -11.85 6.07
N GLU A 216 -6.74 -11.22 6.29
CA GLU A 216 -5.44 -11.85 6.37
C GLU A 216 -4.73 -11.50 7.67
N TYR A 217 -4.00 -12.45 8.24
CA TYR A 217 -3.31 -12.20 9.49
C TYR A 217 -2.01 -13.00 9.64
N LYS A 218 -1.12 -12.46 10.47
CA LYS A 218 0.04 -13.16 11.03
C LYS A 218 -0.03 -13.06 12.54
N ALA A 219 -0.30 -14.18 13.19
CA ALA A 219 -0.24 -14.28 14.64
C ALA A 219 1.19 -14.65 15.06
N TYR A 220 1.72 -13.97 16.06
CA TYR A 220 3.07 -14.16 16.54
C TYR A 220 3.11 -14.76 17.94
N ALA A 221 4.14 -15.56 18.17
CA ALA A 221 4.48 -16.13 19.47
C ALA A 221 5.80 -15.53 19.96
N ASP A 222 6.20 -15.75 21.22
CA ASP A 222 7.38 -15.09 21.81
C ASP A 222 8.72 -15.77 21.50
N GLN A 223 8.73 -17.02 21.02
CA GLN A 223 9.96 -17.75 20.65
C GLN A 223 10.62 -17.16 19.39
N ARG A 224 11.96 -17.13 19.34
CA ARG A 224 12.79 -16.53 18.28
C ARG A 224 13.92 -17.48 17.89
N LEU A 225 14.59 -17.22 16.76
CA LEU A 225 15.90 -17.80 16.47
C LEU A 225 16.90 -17.36 17.53
N VAL A 226 17.74 -18.29 17.98
CA VAL A 226 18.84 -18.03 18.93
C VAL A 226 20.16 -18.33 18.24
N LEU A 227 21.06 -17.34 18.18
CA LEU A 227 22.44 -17.56 17.73
C LEU A 227 23.29 -18.03 18.92
N SER A 228 24.13 -19.03 18.69
CA SER A 228 25.03 -19.57 19.71
C SER A 228 26.35 -20.02 19.10
N THR A 229 27.34 -20.33 19.95
CA THR A 229 28.65 -20.87 19.57
C THR A 229 29.40 -20.07 18.50
N MET A 230 29.13 -18.75 18.41
CA MET A 230 29.66 -17.92 17.34
C MET A 230 31.16 -17.62 17.49
N GLN A 231 31.88 -17.84 16.40
CA GLN A 231 33.29 -17.50 16.22
C GLN A 231 33.42 -16.57 15.02
N TYR A 232 34.40 -15.68 15.04
CA TYR A 232 34.69 -14.79 13.93
C TYR A 232 36.14 -14.87 13.48
N GLN A 233 36.36 -14.54 12.21
CA GLN A 233 37.65 -14.39 11.56
C GLN A 233 37.66 -13.09 10.76
N LEU A 234 38.77 -12.36 10.82
CA LEU A 234 39.02 -11.16 10.03
C LEU A 234 40.15 -11.41 9.05
N HIS A 235 39.98 -10.99 7.81
CA HIS A 235 41.05 -10.95 6.81
C HIS A 235 41.17 -9.55 6.23
N LYS A 236 42.38 -9.12 5.91
CA LYS A 236 42.59 -7.81 5.29
C LYS A 236 42.12 -7.81 3.83
N GLY A 237 41.42 -6.75 3.43
CA GLY A 237 41.04 -6.48 2.04
C GLY A 237 39.54 -6.41 1.79
N ARG A 238 39.18 -5.86 0.61
CA ARG A 238 37.82 -5.82 0.08
C ARG A 238 37.62 -6.93 -0.95
N PHE A 239 36.58 -7.74 -0.77
CA PHE A 239 36.29 -8.88 -1.64
C PHE A 239 34.91 -8.74 -2.26
N ARG A 240 34.84 -8.90 -3.58
CA ARG A 240 33.60 -8.71 -4.36
C ARG A 240 32.91 -10.00 -4.76
N GLU A 241 33.64 -11.10 -4.82
CA GLU A 241 33.17 -12.36 -5.37
C GLU A 241 33.49 -13.49 -4.39
N LEU A 242 32.52 -14.39 -4.19
CA LEU A 242 32.62 -15.50 -3.24
C LEU A 242 33.74 -16.50 -3.61
N ASN A 243 34.07 -16.64 -4.89
CA ASN A 243 35.16 -17.50 -5.38
C ASN A 243 36.56 -16.86 -5.27
N LYS A 244 36.66 -15.60 -4.80
CA LYS A 244 37.91 -14.86 -4.63
C LYS A 244 38.23 -14.55 -3.16
N LEU A 245 37.58 -15.24 -2.23
CA LEU A 245 37.84 -15.08 -0.80
C LEU A 245 39.29 -15.48 -0.44
N PRO A 246 39.88 -14.87 0.60
CA PRO A 246 41.26 -15.10 0.96
C PRO A 246 41.51 -16.53 1.44
N THR A 247 42.62 -17.12 1.00
CA THR A 247 43.12 -18.41 1.47
C THR A 247 44.22 -18.27 2.54
N THR A 248 44.59 -17.03 2.87
CA THR A 248 45.57 -16.70 3.90
C THR A 248 44.99 -16.84 5.30
N ALA A 249 45.85 -17.01 6.31
CA ALA A 249 45.42 -17.03 7.71
C ALA A 249 44.72 -15.70 8.09
N PRO A 250 43.70 -15.75 8.97
CA PRO A 250 43.05 -14.55 9.44
C PRO A 250 44.01 -13.66 10.25
N ILE A 251 43.88 -12.34 10.09
CA ILE A 251 44.65 -11.36 10.87
C ILE A 251 44.17 -11.28 12.33
N LYS A 252 42.94 -11.72 12.60
CA LYS A 252 42.35 -11.82 13.92
C LYS A 252 41.24 -12.85 13.92
N SER A 253 41.08 -13.57 15.02
CA SER A 253 39.95 -14.47 15.24
C SER A 253 39.55 -14.48 16.71
N GLY A 254 38.34 -14.94 17.02
CA GLY A 254 37.87 -15.06 18.38
C GLY A 254 36.43 -15.53 18.49
N GLN A 255 35.90 -15.55 19.71
CA GLN A 255 34.49 -15.83 19.99
C GLN A 255 33.69 -14.52 20.06
N THR A 256 32.39 -14.60 19.82
CA THR A 256 31.47 -13.48 19.99
C THR A 256 30.09 -13.98 20.43
N ASP A 257 29.34 -13.13 21.12
CA ASP A 257 27.95 -13.35 21.53
C ASP A 257 26.95 -12.56 20.66
N SER A 258 27.45 -11.79 19.69
CA SER A 258 26.64 -10.89 18.89
C SER A 258 27.12 -10.76 17.46
N LEU A 259 26.19 -10.54 16.53
CA LEU A 259 26.49 -10.28 15.13
C LEU A 259 26.50 -8.76 14.87
N SER A 260 27.63 -8.20 14.45
CA SER A 260 27.77 -6.78 14.19
C SER A 260 28.87 -6.49 13.18
N HIS A 261 28.71 -5.44 12.37
CA HIS A 261 29.83 -4.94 11.54
C HIS A 261 31.04 -4.58 12.41
N ARG A 262 30.83 -4.19 13.68
CA ARG A 262 31.89 -3.77 14.61
C ARG A 262 32.87 -4.88 15.01
N LEU A 263 32.63 -6.12 14.59
CA LEU A 263 33.61 -7.19 14.76
C LEU A 263 34.84 -6.99 13.88
N GLY A 264 34.74 -6.21 12.78
CA GLY A 264 35.85 -5.84 11.91
C GLY A 264 35.77 -4.38 11.45
N ASP A 265 36.89 -3.86 10.95
CA ASP A 265 36.98 -2.49 10.48
C ASP A 265 36.63 -2.37 8.98
N GLU A 266 36.64 -1.14 8.45
CA GLU A 266 36.57 -0.93 7.01
C GLU A 266 37.81 -1.56 6.33
N ASP A 267 37.65 -2.04 5.10
CA ASP A 267 38.70 -2.76 4.35
C ASP A 267 39.07 -4.12 4.95
N GLU A 268 38.12 -4.76 5.62
CA GLU A 268 38.26 -6.11 6.16
C GLU A 268 37.11 -7.02 5.73
N LEU A 269 37.43 -8.29 5.56
CA LEU A 269 36.46 -9.37 5.42
C LEU A 269 36.19 -9.96 6.80
N LEU A 270 34.94 -9.84 7.25
CA LEU A 270 34.42 -10.50 8.44
C LEU A 270 33.76 -11.81 8.04
N ILE A 271 34.21 -12.91 8.62
CA ILE A 271 33.53 -14.21 8.56
C ILE A 271 33.05 -14.55 9.98
N VAL A 272 31.76 -14.82 10.15
CA VAL A 272 31.17 -15.29 11.41
C VAL A 272 30.54 -16.65 11.18
N GLU A 273 30.88 -17.64 12.00
CA GLU A 273 30.36 -19.02 11.95
C GLU A 273 29.83 -19.41 13.33
N GLY A 274 28.75 -20.19 13.39
CA GLY A 274 28.16 -20.66 14.64
C GLY A 274 26.92 -21.54 14.40
N GLU A 275 26.05 -21.61 15.40
CA GLU A 275 24.76 -22.30 15.32
C GLU A 275 23.61 -21.31 15.40
N VAL A 276 22.55 -21.55 14.64
CA VAL A 276 21.24 -20.95 14.84
C VAL A 276 20.25 -22.02 15.28
N GLU A 277 19.54 -21.76 16.38
CA GLU A 277 18.49 -22.65 16.88
C GLU A 277 17.12 -22.15 16.42
N ALA A 278 16.45 -22.96 15.59
CA ALA A 278 15.10 -22.70 15.12
C ALA A 278 14.06 -23.28 16.10
N PRO A 279 13.16 -22.46 16.67
CA PRO A 279 12.18 -22.95 17.64
C PRO A 279 11.07 -23.80 17.00
N ARG A 280 10.90 -23.75 15.67
CA ARG A 280 9.84 -24.45 14.93
C ARG A 280 10.34 -24.83 13.53
N SER A 281 9.88 -25.96 13.03
CA SER A 281 10.09 -26.32 11.63
C SER A 281 9.24 -25.45 10.71
N GLY A 282 9.77 -25.07 9.54
CA GLY A 282 9.04 -24.35 8.51
C GLY A 282 9.91 -23.42 7.68
N ASP A 283 9.25 -22.55 6.92
CA ASP A 283 9.94 -21.59 6.05
C ASP A 283 10.44 -20.38 6.85
N TYR A 284 11.72 -20.06 6.66
CA TYR A 284 12.37 -18.88 7.18
C TYR A 284 12.80 -18.00 6.02
N LEU A 285 12.44 -16.73 6.07
CA LEU A 285 12.83 -15.72 5.09
C LEU A 285 13.88 -14.81 5.72
N PHE A 286 15.07 -14.77 5.14
CA PHE A 286 16.15 -13.90 5.57
C PHE A 286 16.22 -12.67 4.68
N ARG A 287 16.64 -11.54 5.27
CA ARG A 287 16.96 -10.32 4.54
C ARG A 287 18.29 -9.74 4.96
N VAL A 288 19.04 -9.21 4.00
CA VAL A 288 20.31 -8.52 4.24
C VAL A 288 20.35 -7.18 3.55
N ALA A 289 20.75 -6.14 4.28
CA ALA A 289 21.18 -4.86 3.75
C ALA A 289 22.55 -4.55 4.36
N ALA A 290 23.54 -4.27 3.52
CA ALA A 290 24.91 -4.14 3.98
C ALA A 290 25.71 -3.20 3.09
N ALA A 291 26.72 -2.57 3.69
CA ALA A 291 27.65 -1.68 3.03
C ALA A 291 28.87 -2.47 2.53
N GLY A 292 28.65 -3.25 1.48
CA GLY A 292 29.63 -4.14 0.89
C GLY A 292 29.07 -5.54 0.65
N PRO A 293 29.72 -6.36 -0.19
CA PRO A 293 29.29 -7.72 -0.49
C PRO A 293 29.08 -8.59 0.76
N THR A 294 27.91 -9.20 0.86
CA THR A 294 27.53 -10.06 1.99
C THR A 294 26.88 -11.35 1.51
N TRP A 295 27.25 -12.47 2.12
CA TRP A 295 26.70 -13.80 1.90
C TRP A 295 26.28 -14.44 3.22
N VAL A 296 25.09 -15.02 3.27
CA VAL A 296 24.53 -15.68 4.45
C VAL A 296 24.23 -17.14 4.10
N PHE A 297 24.77 -18.07 4.89
CA PHE A 297 24.64 -19.49 4.70
C PHE A 297 23.98 -20.15 5.92
N LEU A 298 23.06 -21.06 5.64
CA LEU A 298 22.45 -21.98 6.61
C LEU A 298 22.65 -23.41 6.09
N ASP A 299 23.05 -24.34 6.95
CA ASP A 299 23.32 -25.73 6.56
C ASP A 299 24.27 -25.83 5.34
N ASN A 300 25.30 -24.97 5.31
CA ASN A 300 26.27 -24.83 4.21
C ASN A 300 25.68 -24.45 2.84
N LYS A 301 24.43 -24.00 2.78
CA LYS A 301 23.77 -23.50 1.56
C LYS A 301 23.68 -21.99 1.60
N LEU A 302 24.02 -21.31 0.50
CA LEU A 302 23.82 -19.87 0.37
C LEU A 302 22.32 -19.57 0.37
N VAL A 303 21.85 -18.84 1.37
CA VAL A 303 20.43 -18.47 1.52
C VAL A 303 20.18 -17.09 0.92
N VAL A 304 21.01 -16.10 1.24
CA VAL A 304 20.84 -14.74 0.74
C VAL A 304 22.18 -14.03 0.53
N GLU A 305 22.25 -13.22 -0.52
CA GLU A 305 23.34 -12.29 -0.79
C GLU A 305 22.82 -10.91 -1.22
N ASN A 306 23.61 -9.85 -1.00
CA ASN A 306 23.24 -8.49 -1.40
C ASN A 306 23.77 -8.06 -2.79
N LYS A 307 24.38 -9.00 -3.52
CA LYS A 307 24.97 -8.77 -4.86
C LYS A 307 25.97 -7.60 -4.91
N GLY A 308 26.61 -7.27 -3.78
CA GLY A 308 27.58 -6.19 -3.69
C GLY A 308 26.99 -4.78 -3.85
N THR A 309 25.69 -4.58 -3.65
CA THR A 309 25.08 -3.24 -3.62
C THR A 309 25.78 -2.34 -2.58
N ARG A 310 25.79 -1.03 -2.84
CA ARG A 310 26.15 -0.02 -1.82
C ARG A 310 24.93 0.68 -1.21
N ASP A 311 23.73 0.38 -1.71
CA ASP A 311 22.48 0.84 -1.10
C ASP A 311 22.24 0.07 0.21
N PHE A 312 22.58 0.68 1.33
CA PHE A 312 22.40 0.13 2.68
C PHE A 312 20.97 0.23 3.21
N GLU A 313 20.02 0.81 2.44
CA GLU A 313 18.59 0.78 2.75
C GLU A 313 17.85 -0.34 1.98
N ARG A 314 18.43 -0.82 0.87
CA ARG A 314 17.85 -1.91 0.07
C ARG A 314 18.15 -3.26 0.68
N PHE A 315 17.09 -3.94 1.10
CA PHE A 315 17.15 -5.34 1.49
C PHE A 315 17.14 -6.28 0.27
N PHE A 316 17.93 -7.34 0.39
CA PHE A 316 17.89 -8.52 -0.47
C PHE A 316 17.34 -9.67 0.35
N TYR A 317 16.58 -10.55 -0.30
CA TYR A 317 15.81 -11.59 0.37
C TYR A 317 16.20 -12.97 -0.13
N GLY A 318 16.13 -13.96 0.76
CA GLY A 318 16.30 -15.36 0.43
C GLY A 318 15.67 -16.24 1.49
N SER A 319 15.04 -17.33 1.07
CA SER A 319 14.32 -18.25 1.96
C SER A 319 15.00 -19.61 2.05
N THR A 320 14.80 -20.27 3.18
CA THR A 320 15.17 -21.67 3.38
C THR A 320 14.16 -22.32 4.32
N ASN A 321 14.04 -23.64 4.24
CA ASN A 321 13.26 -24.43 5.18
C ASN A 321 14.20 -24.92 6.29
N LEU A 322 13.82 -24.71 7.56
CA LEU A 322 14.57 -25.21 8.72
C LEU A 322 13.71 -26.22 9.48
N THR A 323 14.36 -27.20 10.07
CA THR A 323 13.74 -28.07 11.09
C THR A 323 13.83 -27.39 12.46
N ALA A 324 12.97 -27.76 13.41
CA ALA A 324 13.18 -27.34 14.79
C ALA A 324 14.50 -27.91 15.33
N GLY A 325 15.32 -27.08 15.97
CA GLY A 325 16.64 -27.45 16.48
C GLY A 325 17.78 -26.61 15.89
N LYS A 326 19.00 -27.11 16.05
CA LYS A 326 20.24 -26.40 15.71
C LYS A 326 20.66 -26.60 14.25
N HIS A 327 21.08 -25.52 13.62
CA HIS A 327 21.55 -25.48 12.24
C HIS A 327 22.87 -24.71 12.16
N PRO A 328 23.89 -25.19 11.42
CA PRO A 328 25.07 -24.40 11.09
C PRO A 328 24.71 -23.08 10.40
N PHE A 329 25.30 -21.99 10.88
CA PHE A 329 25.09 -20.62 10.41
C PHE A 329 26.43 -19.98 10.05
N LYS A 330 26.49 -19.29 8.91
CA LYS A 330 27.68 -18.53 8.49
C LYS A 330 27.31 -17.23 7.81
N VAL A 331 28.01 -16.14 8.14
CA VAL A 331 27.94 -14.85 7.46
C VAL A 331 29.33 -14.47 6.99
N ILE A 332 29.43 -14.07 5.73
CA ILE A 332 30.65 -13.48 5.16
C ILE A 332 30.29 -12.06 4.74
N PHE A 333 30.99 -11.07 5.28
CA PHE A 333 30.74 -9.66 5.03
C PHE A 333 32.05 -8.96 4.67
N SER A 334 32.16 -8.47 3.44
CA SER A 334 33.26 -7.60 3.02
C SER A 334 32.91 -6.15 3.37
N ASN A 335 33.52 -5.63 4.44
CA ASN A 335 33.14 -4.34 5.03
C ASN A 335 33.71 -3.17 4.22
N HIS A 336 32.86 -2.49 3.46
CA HIS A 336 33.26 -1.33 2.66
C HIS A 336 32.84 0.02 3.25
N ASP A 337 31.83 0.06 4.15
CA ASP A 337 31.25 1.32 4.64
C ASP A 337 30.44 1.13 5.97
N GLN A 338 30.83 0.14 6.78
CA GLN A 338 30.39 -0.07 8.18
C GLN A 338 28.86 -0.14 8.38
N SER A 339 28.20 -1.03 7.64
CA SER A 339 26.78 -1.34 7.84
C SER A 339 26.51 -2.80 7.53
N LEU A 340 25.93 -3.52 8.47
CA LEU A 340 25.47 -4.89 8.29
C LEU A 340 24.16 -5.05 9.03
N VAL A 341 23.07 -5.25 8.29
CA VAL A 341 21.75 -5.52 8.82
C VAL A 341 21.29 -6.86 8.29
N LEU A 342 21.22 -7.85 9.19
CA LEU A 342 20.64 -9.16 8.91
C LEU A 342 19.37 -9.29 9.73
N GLY A 343 18.27 -9.67 9.07
CA GLY A 343 17.02 -9.98 9.75
C GLY A 343 16.36 -11.21 9.16
N TYR A 344 15.36 -11.72 9.87
CA TYR A 344 14.58 -12.86 9.43
C TYR A 344 13.11 -12.72 9.81
N GLU A 345 12.27 -13.41 9.06
CA GLU A 345 10.89 -13.74 9.38
C GLU A 345 10.79 -15.28 9.41
N GLY A 346 9.93 -15.84 10.27
CA GLY A 346 9.77 -17.29 10.41
C GLY A 346 8.37 -17.70 10.87
N PRO A 347 8.13 -19.00 11.11
CA PRO A 347 6.82 -19.49 11.52
C PRO A 347 6.36 -18.86 12.84
N ASN A 348 5.33 -18.01 12.77
CA ASN A 348 4.82 -17.19 13.87
C ASN A 348 5.89 -16.29 14.53
N ILE A 349 6.86 -15.81 13.75
CA ILE A 349 7.90 -14.87 14.17
C ILE A 349 7.85 -13.64 13.27
N PRO A 350 7.64 -12.42 13.83
CA PRO A 350 7.68 -11.20 13.03
C PRO A 350 9.11 -10.92 12.56
N TRP A 351 9.25 -10.00 11.60
CA TRP A 351 10.56 -9.48 11.21
C TRP A 351 11.40 -9.11 12.42
N THR A 352 12.48 -9.85 12.63
CA THR A 352 13.39 -9.73 13.76
C THR A 352 14.81 -9.54 13.22
N THR A 353 15.55 -8.59 13.80
CA THR A 353 16.94 -8.33 13.43
C THR A 353 17.87 -9.25 14.22
N LEU A 354 18.82 -9.90 13.54
CA LEU A 354 19.89 -10.71 14.16
C LEU A 354 21.13 -9.88 14.50
N THR A 355 21.40 -8.86 13.70
CA THR A 355 22.50 -7.92 13.98
C THR A 355 22.15 -6.97 15.11
N THR A 356 23.15 -6.52 15.86
CA THR A 356 22.95 -5.51 16.91
C THR A 356 22.45 -4.18 16.33
N PRO A 357 21.70 -3.36 17.09
CA PRO A 357 21.20 -2.07 16.60
C PRO A 357 22.31 -1.11 16.13
N THR A 358 23.50 -1.18 16.73
CA THR A 358 24.67 -0.38 16.34
C THR A 358 25.29 -0.83 15.03
N SER A 359 24.94 -2.03 14.54
CA SER A 359 25.40 -2.56 13.26
C SER A 359 24.74 -1.87 12.06
N LYS A 360 23.57 -1.25 12.26
CA LYS A 360 22.88 -0.46 11.25
C LYS A 360 23.49 0.94 11.20
N ARG A 361 24.01 1.34 10.04
CA ARG A 361 24.40 2.74 9.80
C ARG A 361 23.17 3.64 9.92
N LYS A 362 23.30 4.69 10.72
CA LYS A 362 22.31 5.77 10.75
C LYS A 362 22.53 6.63 9.52
N VAL A 363 21.62 6.52 8.57
CA VAL A 363 21.45 7.53 7.53
C VAL A 363 20.71 8.67 8.22
N SER A 364 21.20 9.91 8.12
CA SER A 364 20.36 11.06 8.46
C SER A 364 19.07 10.91 7.66
N GLY A 365 17.93 10.91 8.37
CA GLY A 365 16.65 10.99 7.67
C GLY A 365 16.68 12.27 6.84
N GLN A 366 16.39 12.16 5.54
CA GLN A 366 16.30 13.33 4.70
C GLN A 366 15.14 14.18 5.24
N GLU A 367 15.42 15.43 5.62
CA GLU A 367 14.40 16.29 6.22
C GLU A 367 13.22 16.45 5.26
N SER A 368 12.02 16.15 5.75
CA SER A 368 10.79 16.41 5.01
C SER A 368 10.69 17.90 4.72
N LEU A 369 10.44 18.23 3.46
CA LEU A 369 10.23 19.61 3.03
C LEU A 369 8.85 19.72 2.40
N LEU A 370 7.89 20.22 3.17
CA LEU A 370 6.49 20.26 2.77
C LEU A 370 6.22 21.46 1.85
N LEU A 371 5.78 21.17 0.63
CA LEU A 371 5.25 22.17 -0.30
C LEU A 371 3.75 22.31 -0.08
N THR A 372 3.34 23.43 0.52
CA THR A 372 1.95 23.65 0.95
C THR A 372 1.21 24.59 0.00
N VAL A 373 0.01 24.18 -0.42
CA VAL A 373 -0.92 25.02 -1.19
C VAL A 373 -1.70 25.91 -0.23
N LYS A 374 -1.69 27.22 -0.49
CA LYS A 374 -2.42 28.20 0.32
C LYS A 374 -3.63 28.74 -0.45
N LYS A 375 -3.45 29.85 -1.17
CA LYS A 375 -4.56 30.60 -1.78
C LYS A 375 -4.74 30.37 -3.27
N GLU A 376 -3.69 29.89 -3.95
CA GLU A 376 -3.67 29.72 -5.39
C GLU A 376 -3.09 28.35 -5.78
N PRO A 377 -3.41 27.81 -6.97
CA PRO A 377 -2.85 26.56 -7.42
C PRO A 377 -1.32 26.59 -7.52
N ILE A 378 -0.67 25.48 -7.16
CA ILE A 378 0.78 25.28 -7.29
C ILE A 378 1.03 24.16 -8.30
N LEU A 379 1.93 24.39 -9.25
CA LEU A 379 2.38 23.40 -10.22
C LEU A 379 3.82 23.00 -9.88
N GLN A 380 4.05 21.74 -9.54
CA GLN A 380 5.37 21.19 -9.24
C GLN A 380 5.73 20.08 -10.21
N ARG A 381 6.69 20.33 -11.10
CA ARG A 381 7.29 19.27 -11.94
C ARG A 381 8.35 18.52 -11.16
N GLY A 382 8.45 17.22 -11.38
CA GLY A 382 9.42 16.39 -10.68
C GLY A 382 9.19 14.93 -10.95
N PHE A 383 10.09 14.10 -10.46
CA PHE A 383 9.89 12.67 -10.59
C PHE A 383 8.91 12.19 -9.54
N MET A 384 7.92 11.41 -9.96
CA MET A 384 6.94 10.81 -9.05
C MET A 384 6.89 9.31 -9.29
N LEU A 385 6.58 8.54 -8.25
CA LEU A 385 6.27 7.13 -8.46
C LEU A 385 4.88 7.02 -9.09
N HIS A 386 4.80 6.26 -10.16
CA HIS A 386 3.54 5.85 -10.77
C HIS A 386 3.57 4.35 -10.97
N GLN A 387 2.59 3.66 -10.40
CA GLN A 387 2.55 2.19 -10.36
C GLN A 387 3.86 1.62 -9.79
N GLN A 388 4.65 0.87 -10.57
CA GLN A 388 5.91 0.26 -10.12
C GLN A 388 7.16 1.03 -10.57
N GLY A 389 7.00 2.17 -11.25
CA GLY A 389 8.08 2.90 -11.88
C GLY A 389 8.20 4.36 -11.45
N LYS A 390 9.37 4.94 -11.70
CA LYS A 390 9.61 6.37 -11.56
C LYS A 390 9.19 7.06 -12.87
N ASN A 391 8.17 7.91 -12.81
CA ASN A 391 7.76 8.75 -13.93
C ASN A 391 8.60 10.03 -13.94
N ALA A 392 9.34 10.24 -15.03
CA ALA A 392 10.24 11.38 -15.18
C ALA A 392 9.55 12.68 -15.68
N TYR A 393 8.29 12.58 -16.10
CA TYR A 393 7.54 13.61 -16.81
C TYR A 393 6.32 14.11 -16.03
N ALA A 394 6.24 13.77 -14.75
CA ALA A 394 5.12 14.12 -13.90
C ALA A 394 5.11 15.61 -13.55
N MET A 395 3.90 16.17 -13.52
CA MET A 395 3.59 17.47 -12.94
C MET A 395 2.47 17.30 -11.94
N ALA A 396 2.77 17.56 -10.67
CA ALA A 396 1.79 17.65 -9.62
C ALA A 396 1.13 19.03 -9.63
N VAL A 397 -0.19 19.06 -9.46
CA VAL A 397 -1.00 20.28 -9.38
C VAL A 397 -1.74 20.23 -8.04
N GLY A 398 -1.41 21.17 -7.16
CA GLY A 398 -2.01 21.30 -5.86
C GLY A 398 -3.00 22.46 -5.86
N MET A 399 -4.23 22.22 -5.41
CA MET A 399 -5.31 23.22 -5.48
C MET A 399 -5.77 23.61 -4.08
N PRO A 400 -6.18 24.89 -3.87
CA PRO A 400 -6.81 25.29 -2.62
C PRO A 400 -7.97 24.36 -2.26
N GLY A 401 -8.14 24.07 -0.97
CA GLY A 401 -9.13 23.10 -0.50
C GLY A 401 -8.61 21.66 -0.39
N GLY A 402 -7.33 21.41 -0.67
CA GLY A 402 -6.69 20.12 -0.38
C GLY A 402 -7.05 19.03 -1.38
N ILE A 403 -7.26 19.38 -2.64
CA ILE A 403 -7.42 18.43 -3.74
C ILE A 403 -6.23 18.58 -4.67
N ASN A 404 -5.61 17.48 -5.02
CA ASN A 404 -4.37 17.47 -5.78
C ASN A 404 -4.42 16.37 -6.84
N PHE A 405 -3.69 16.55 -7.94
CA PHE A 405 -3.49 15.52 -8.95
C PHE A 405 -2.09 15.57 -9.55
N ALA A 406 -1.65 14.48 -10.15
CA ALA A 406 -0.45 14.43 -10.97
C ALA A 406 -0.83 14.10 -12.42
N TYR A 407 -0.11 14.70 -13.36
CA TYR A 407 -0.34 14.57 -14.79
C TYR A 407 0.97 14.28 -15.53
N ASP A 408 0.94 13.40 -16.51
CA ASP A 408 2.09 13.06 -17.34
C ASP A 408 2.20 14.02 -18.53
N LEU A 409 3.28 14.80 -18.58
CA LEU A 409 3.54 15.76 -19.67
C LEU A 409 4.11 15.13 -20.95
N ASN A 410 4.44 13.84 -20.93
CA ASN A 410 4.88 13.06 -22.08
C ASN A 410 3.71 12.27 -22.68
N ALA A 411 2.95 11.55 -21.85
CA ALA A 411 1.81 10.73 -22.27
C ALA A 411 0.48 11.51 -22.38
N TYR A 412 0.41 12.72 -21.81
CA TYR A 412 -0.79 13.57 -21.73
C TYR A 412 -1.99 12.85 -21.11
N THR A 413 -1.80 12.40 -19.87
CA THR A 413 -2.79 11.62 -19.13
C THR A 413 -2.65 11.81 -17.62
N PRO A 414 -3.75 11.73 -16.84
CA PRO A 414 -3.67 11.72 -15.38
C PRO A 414 -2.89 10.51 -14.85
N LEU A 415 -2.01 10.75 -13.88
CA LEU A 415 -1.23 9.72 -13.19
C LEU A 415 -1.85 9.34 -11.85
N SER A 416 -2.24 10.36 -11.08
CA SER A 416 -2.83 10.15 -9.76
C SER A 416 -3.64 11.33 -9.25
N ALA A 417 -4.42 11.11 -8.19
CA ALA A 417 -5.15 12.14 -7.44
C ALA A 417 -5.16 11.82 -5.94
N TRP A 418 -5.20 12.85 -5.09
CA TRP A 418 -5.30 12.68 -3.64
C TRP A 418 -5.93 13.90 -2.93
N HIS A 419 -6.58 13.61 -1.81
CA HIS A 419 -7.04 14.62 -0.85
C HIS A 419 -5.97 14.91 0.22
N GLY A 420 -6.01 16.10 0.81
CA GLY A 420 -5.12 16.52 1.91
C GLY A 420 -3.92 17.35 1.46
N ASN A 421 -2.84 17.27 2.23
CA ASN A 421 -1.63 18.04 1.98
C ASN A 421 -1.01 17.68 0.61
N PHE A 422 -0.35 18.67 -0.01
CA PHE A 422 0.10 18.56 -1.40
C PHE A 422 1.32 17.63 -1.55
N LEU A 423 2.55 18.09 -1.30
CA LEU A 423 3.75 17.30 -1.54
C LEU A 423 4.81 17.42 -0.44
N ASP A 424 5.54 16.33 -0.20
CA ASP A 424 6.90 16.39 0.33
C ASP A 424 7.89 16.41 -0.84
N VAL A 425 8.73 17.45 -0.90
CA VAL A 425 9.77 17.66 -1.93
C VAL A 425 11.17 17.52 -1.36
N GLY A 426 11.32 17.04 -0.12
CA GLY A 426 12.61 16.87 0.55
C GLY A 426 13.60 16.04 -0.28
N LEU A 427 13.13 14.91 -0.84
CA LEU A 427 13.95 14.04 -1.69
C LEU A 427 14.44 14.72 -2.97
N MET A 428 13.77 15.78 -3.44
CA MET A 428 14.14 16.51 -4.65
C MET A 428 15.05 17.72 -4.36
N TRP A 429 14.81 18.44 -3.28
CA TRP A 429 15.41 19.75 -3.05
C TRP A 429 16.56 19.73 -2.05
N VAL A 430 16.57 18.78 -1.10
CA VAL A 430 17.61 18.67 -0.07
C VAL A 430 18.63 17.64 -0.50
N GLU A 431 19.90 18.03 -0.63
CA GLU A 431 21.06 17.15 -0.88
C GLU A 431 20.93 16.14 -2.04
N ARG A 432 20.03 16.38 -3.02
CA ARG A 432 19.79 15.63 -4.27
C ARG A 432 20.31 14.18 -4.27
N GLY A 433 19.84 13.37 -3.31
CA GLY A 433 20.17 11.95 -3.21
C GLY A 433 19.62 11.14 -4.39
N GLU A 434 19.86 9.83 -4.43
CA GLU A 434 19.56 9.00 -5.60
C GLU A 434 18.05 8.96 -5.97
N LYS A 435 17.14 9.08 -4.99
CA LYS A 435 15.69 8.89 -5.21
C LYS A 435 15.06 10.03 -6.01
N GLN A 436 15.28 11.29 -5.61
CA GLN A 436 14.79 12.50 -6.30
C GLN A 436 13.26 12.54 -6.55
N LEU A 437 12.44 12.20 -5.57
CA LEU A 437 10.98 12.04 -5.75
C LEU A 437 10.16 13.18 -5.09
N ALA A 438 9.13 13.67 -5.79
CA ALA A 438 8.01 14.38 -5.17
C ALA A 438 7.02 13.35 -4.62
N GLN A 439 6.66 13.46 -3.33
CA GLN A 439 5.85 12.46 -2.64
C GLN A 439 4.48 13.02 -2.23
N PRO A 440 3.38 12.42 -2.69
CA PRO A 440 2.04 12.76 -2.22
C PRO A 440 1.87 12.51 -0.72
N LEU A 441 1.41 13.53 0.01
CA LEU A 441 1.19 13.42 1.45
C LEU A 441 -0.14 12.72 1.79
N GLY A 442 -1.15 12.80 0.92
CA GLY A 442 -2.45 12.13 1.06
C GLY A 442 -2.51 10.71 0.50
N PRO A 443 -3.58 9.94 0.80
CA PRO A 443 -3.80 8.62 0.21
C PRO A 443 -4.04 8.76 -1.29
N GLU A 444 -3.21 8.09 -2.08
CA GLU A 444 -3.16 8.31 -3.52
C GLU A 444 -4.06 7.34 -4.29
N LEU A 445 -4.95 7.89 -5.09
CA LEU A 445 -5.60 7.19 -6.19
C LEU A 445 -4.64 7.20 -7.38
N GLN A 446 -4.19 6.02 -7.80
CA GLN A 446 -3.37 5.85 -9.01
C GLN A 446 -4.30 5.52 -10.19
N PHE A 447 -4.15 6.23 -11.30
CA PHE A 447 -4.84 5.97 -12.56
C PHE A 447 -4.05 4.96 -13.42
N SER A 448 -4.58 4.60 -14.59
CA SER A 448 -3.92 3.64 -15.50
C SER A 448 -2.65 4.19 -16.14
N GLY A 449 -2.50 5.51 -16.25
CA GLY A 449 -1.39 6.14 -16.97
C GLY A 449 -1.40 5.90 -18.48
N LEU A 450 -2.48 5.32 -19.03
CA LEU A 450 -2.61 5.05 -20.45
C LEU A 450 -2.93 6.32 -21.24
N PRO A 451 -2.51 6.42 -22.52
CA PRO A 451 -2.94 7.48 -23.44
C PRO A 451 -4.46 7.66 -23.43
N THR A 452 -4.89 8.92 -23.34
CA THR A 452 -6.32 9.29 -23.18
C THR A 452 -7.14 9.04 -24.45
N ILE A 453 -6.52 9.13 -25.63
CA ILE A 453 -7.21 9.03 -26.92
C ILE A 453 -6.38 8.20 -27.90
N THR A 454 -7.04 7.42 -28.75
CA THR A 454 -6.41 6.73 -29.87
C THR A 454 -7.41 6.50 -30.98
N THR A 455 -6.93 6.17 -32.17
CA THR A 455 -7.74 5.47 -33.17
C THR A 455 -7.58 3.96 -32.98
N LEU A 456 -8.63 3.21 -33.29
CA LEU A 456 -8.60 1.75 -33.29
C LEU A 456 -9.10 1.24 -34.63
N SER A 457 -8.32 0.36 -35.27
CA SER A 457 -8.71 -0.31 -36.50
C SER A 457 -9.87 -1.30 -36.32
N GLY A 458 -10.16 -1.70 -35.08
CA GLY A 458 -11.27 -2.59 -34.73
C GLY A 458 -11.37 -2.86 -33.22
N GLN A 459 -12.40 -3.61 -32.81
CA GLN A 459 -12.68 -3.92 -31.40
C GLN A 459 -11.65 -4.83 -30.73
N GLU A 460 -10.73 -5.44 -31.49
CA GLU A 460 -9.66 -6.29 -30.96
C GLU A 460 -8.30 -5.56 -30.88
N ALA A 461 -8.16 -4.39 -31.51
CA ALA A 461 -6.90 -3.64 -31.53
C ALA A 461 -6.47 -3.23 -30.12
N ALA A 462 -5.22 -3.54 -29.74
CA ALA A 462 -4.69 -3.21 -28.42
C ALA A 462 -4.71 -1.69 -28.18
N TRP A 463 -5.00 -1.28 -26.94
CA TRP A 463 -4.84 0.11 -26.55
C TRP A 463 -3.33 0.41 -26.44
N PRO A 464 -2.84 1.57 -26.93
CA PRO A 464 -1.45 1.95 -26.75
C PRO A 464 -1.07 1.96 -25.27
N ASP A 465 0.03 1.31 -24.89
CA ASP A 465 0.45 1.19 -23.49
C ASP A 465 1.51 2.21 -23.07
N THR A 466 2.26 2.76 -24.04
CA THR A 466 3.44 3.58 -23.78
C THR A 466 3.58 4.71 -24.80
N VAL A 467 4.07 5.87 -24.36
CA VAL A 467 4.54 6.95 -25.23
C VAL A 467 6.04 7.11 -25.03
N HIS A 468 6.83 6.76 -26.04
CA HIS A 468 8.27 6.95 -25.99
C HIS A 468 8.62 8.44 -26.15
N PRO A 469 9.42 9.03 -25.26
CA PRO A 469 9.77 10.46 -25.31
C PRO A 469 10.43 10.87 -26.63
N ASP A 470 11.32 10.03 -27.16
CA ASP A 470 12.10 10.30 -28.39
C ASP A 470 11.30 10.11 -29.68
N SER A 471 10.14 9.45 -29.60
CA SER A 471 9.25 9.16 -30.72
C SER A 471 7.79 9.46 -30.37
N SER A 472 7.58 10.55 -29.63
CA SER A 472 6.26 10.96 -29.16
C SER A 472 5.32 11.22 -30.36
N PRO A 473 4.12 10.59 -30.41
CA PRO A 473 3.16 10.78 -31.49
C PRO A 473 2.44 12.14 -31.42
N TYR A 474 2.71 12.92 -30.36
CA TYR A 474 2.04 14.17 -30.09
C TYR A 474 2.79 15.37 -30.65
N ALA A 475 2.06 16.22 -31.37
CA ALA A 475 2.50 17.53 -31.88
C ALA A 475 1.73 18.66 -31.20
N LYS A 476 2.17 19.93 -31.36
CA LYS A 476 1.53 21.14 -30.81
C LYS A 476 1.03 20.92 -29.37
N LYS A 477 1.97 20.58 -28.47
CA LYS A 477 1.66 20.05 -27.16
C LYS A 477 2.18 20.94 -26.04
N GLY A 478 1.47 21.00 -24.91
CA GLY A 478 1.85 21.76 -23.73
C GLY A 478 0.69 21.96 -22.76
N TYR A 479 0.76 23.02 -21.96
CA TYR A 479 -0.39 23.51 -21.20
C TYR A 479 -0.41 25.04 -21.19
N GLN A 480 -1.59 25.60 -20.97
CA GLN A 480 -1.80 27.02 -20.71
C GLN A 480 -2.54 27.18 -19.39
N LEU A 481 -2.18 28.21 -18.62
CA LEU A 481 -2.90 28.51 -17.38
C LEU A 481 -4.19 29.25 -17.72
N ARG A 482 -5.32 28.75 -17.22
CA ARG A 482 -6.59 29.47 -17.25
C ARG A 482 -6.58 30.60 -16.20
N PRO A 483 -7.52 31.57 -16.23
CA PRO A 483 -7.52 32.71 -15.30
C PRO A 483 -7.54 32.34 -13.81
N ASN A 484 -7.98 31.13 -13.46
CA ASN A 484 -7.95 30.60 -12.10
C ASN A 484 -6.62 29.94 -11.70
N GLY A 485 -5.59 30.01 -12.55
CA GLY A 485 -4.26 29.43 -12.31
C GLY A 485 -4.14 27.93 -12.60
N LEU A 486 -5.23 27.24 -12.98
CA LEU A 486 -5.18 25.82 -13.31
C LEU A 486 -4.72 25.57 -14.75
N PRO A 487 -3.91 24.52 -15.00
CA PRO A 487 -3.46 24.18 -16.35
C PRO A 487 -4.58 23.54 -17.17
N ALA A 488 -4.76 24.00 -18.40
CA ALA A 488 -5.43 23.27 -19.49
C ALA A 488 -4.33 22.66 -20.38
N PHE A 489 -4.26 21.34 -20.40
CA PHE A 489 -3.30 20.58 -21.19
C PHE A 489 -3.81 20.45 -22.62
N PHE A 490 -2.91 20.53 -23.60
CA PHE A 490 -3.30 20.39 -25.00
C PHE A 490 -2.25 19.63 -25.79
N TYR A 491 -2.69 18.90 -26.80
CA TYR A 491 -1.85 18.20 -27.76
C TYR A 491 -2.64 17.85 -29.03
N ASN A 492 -1.91 17.61 -30.12
CA ASN A 492 -2.44 17.04 -31.35
C ASN A 492 -1.91 15.64 -31.56
N ILE A 493 -2.77 14.72 -31.99
CA ILE A 493 -2.41 13.40 -32.49
C ILE A 493 -3.06 13.22 -33.87
N ALA A 494 -2.23 13.07 -34.91
CA ALA A 494 -2.68 13.12 -36.30
C ALA A 494 -3.61 14.33 -36.57
N ASN A 495 -4.85 14.11 -37.02
CA ASN A 495 -5.86 15.13 -37.31
C ASN A 495 -6.82 15.41 -36.13
N VAL A 496 -6.43 15.03 -34.91
CA VAL A 496 -7.23 15.20 -33.70
C VAL A 496 -6.50 16.14 -32.75
N SER A 497 -7.17 17.22 -32.33
CA SER A 497 -6.69 18.10 -31.27
C SER A 497 -7.46 17.84 -29.99
N VAL A 498 -6.75 17.74 -28.87
CA VAL A 498 -7.32 17.53 -27.54
C VAL A 498 -6.93 18.67 -26.63
N GLU A 499 -7.90 19.18 -25.88
CA GLU A 499 -7.69 19.97 -24.67
C GLU A 499 -8.25 19.18 -23.47
N ASP A 500 -7.47 19.04 -22.40
CA ASP A 500 -7.78 18.30 -21.18
C ASP A 500 -7.62 19.25 -19.99
N TYR A 501 -8.73 19.49 -19.30
CA TYR A 501 -8.81 20.42 -18.18
C TYR A 501 -9.36 19.71 -16.96
N ILE A 502 -8.65 19.84 -15.84
CA ILE A 502 -8.97 19.16 -14.59
C ILE A 502 -9.11 20.22 -13.49
N ALA A 503 -10.22 20.18 -12.77
CA ALA A 503 -10.58 21.12 -11.72
C ALA A 503 -11.22 20.39 -10.54
N PRO A 504 -11.30 20.98 -9.33
CA PRO A 504 -12.05 20.38 -8.24
C PRO A 504 -13.55 20.36 -8.57
N THR A 505 -14.28 19.37 -8.05
CA THR A 505 -15.75 19.44 -8.04
C THR A 505 -16.22 20.59 -7.15
N ALA A 506 -17.41 21.13 -7.37
CA ALA A 506 -17.94 22.24 -6.57
C ALA A 506 -17.99 21.92 -5.07
N ALA A 507 -18.35 20.68 -4.73
CA ALA A 507 -18.41 20.18 -3.36
C ALA A 507 -17.04 19.76 -2.79
N HIS A 508 -15.95 19.90 -3.57
CA HIS A 508 -14.61 19.46 -3.20
C HIS A 508 -14.53 17.97 -2.82
N GLU A 509 -15.34 17.15 -3.50
CA GLU A 509 -15.41 15.69 -3.32
C GLU A 509 -14.44 14.92 -4.23
N GLY A 510 -13.82 15.60 -5.19
CA GLY A 510 -12.94 14.98 -6.16
C GLY A 510 -12.62 15.90 -7.32
N LEU A 511 -12.42 15.33 -8.51
CA LEU A 511 -12.05 16.07 -9.71
C LEU A 511 -13.19 16.09 -10.72
N THR A 512 -13.36 17.22 -11.38
CA THR A 512 -14.08 17.33 -12.66
C THR A 512 -13.03 17.31 -13.77
N ARG A 513 -13.19 16.41 -14.75
CA ARG A 513 -12.37 16.37 -15.96
C ARG A 513 -13.21 16.78 -17.16
N GLU A 514 -12.70 17.76 -17.90
CA GLU A 514 -13.31 18.33 -19.10
C GLU A 514 -12.36 18.14 -20.28
N LEU A 515 -12.81 17.37 -21.26
CA LEU A 515 -12.07 17.08 -22.49
C LEU A 515 -12.80 17.73 -23.66
N THR A 516 -12.07 18.55 -24.42
CA THR A 516 -12.54 19.09 -25.70
C THR A 516 -11.75 18.45 -26.82
N VAL A 517 -12.43 17.71 -27.68
CA VAL A 517 -11.82 16.99 -28.80
C VAL A 517 -12.33 17.57 -30.12
N LYS A 518 -11.44 17.95 -31.01
CA LYS A 518 -11.79 18.32 -32.40
C LYS A 518 -11.14 17.33 -33.34
N SER A 519 -11.89 16.79 -34.27
CA SER A 519 -11.43 15.76 -35.21
C SER A 519 -11.70 16.20 -36.65
N GLY A 520 -10.67 16.12 -37.50
CA GLY A 520 -10.79 16.37 -38.94
C GLY A 520 -10.69 15.08 -39.74
N ASN A 521 -11.83 14.57 -40.25
CA ASN A 521 -11.96 13.43 -41.16
C ASN A 521 -10.90 12.32 -40.94
N THR A 522 -11.03 11.61 -39.83
CA THR A 522 -10.18 10.46 -39.52
C THR A 522 -10.61 9.22 -40.31
N ARG A 523 -9.64 8.38 -40.71
CA ARG A 523 -9.92 7.12 -41.44
C ARG A 523 -10.46 6.03 -40.52
N GLU A 524 -9.99 6.01 -39.29
CA GLU A 524 -10.36 5.03 -38.26
C GLU A 524 -11.22 5.70 -37.18
N PRO A 525 -12.12 4.95 -36.52
CA PRO A 525 -12.88 5.48 -35.39
C PRO A 525 -11.97 5.93 -34.25
N ILE A 526 -12.31 7.08 -33.67
CA ILE A 526 -11.59 7.67 -32.54
C ILE A 526 -12.26 7.22 -31.25
N TYR A 527 -11.46 6.82 -30.27
CA TYR A 527 -11.94 6.45 -28.95
C TYR A 527 -11.24 7.27 -27.87
N LEU A 528 -12.03 7.73 -26.91
CA LEU A 528 -11.55 8.32 -25.67
C LEU A 528 -11.60 7.27 -24.55
N LEU A 529 -10.51 7.10 -23.81
CA LEU A 529 -10.46 6.26 -22.63
C LEU A 529 -10.86 7.06 -21.39
N LEU A 530 -12.01 6.73 -20.81
CA LEU A 530 -12.48 7.34 -19.57
C LEU A 530 -11.85 6.65 -18.34
N ALA A 531 -11.68 5.34 -18.41
CA ALA A 531 -11.02 4.54 -17.37
C ALA A 531 -10.53 3.19 -17.90
N SER A 532 -9.48 2.66 -17.29
CA SER A 532 -9.00 1.28 -17.47
C SER A 532 -8.63 0.69 -16.12
N GLY A 533 -8.96 -0.58 -15.90
CA GLY A 533 -8.58 -1.32 -14.68
C GLY A 533 -8.96 -2.79 -14.78
N GLY A 534 -8.70 -3.57 -13.73
CA GLY A 534 -9.01 -5.01 -13.74
C GLY A 534 -10.51 -5.30 -13.86
N ASP A 535 -11.35 -4.40 -13.35
CA ASP A 535 -12.81 -4.52 -13.32
C ASP A 535 -13.44 -3.12 -13.42
N ILE A 536 -14.46 -2.94 -14.27
CA ILE A 536 -15.27 -1.72 -14.33
C ILE A 536 -16.74 -2.11 -14.39
N GLN A 537 -17.54 -1.57 -13.48
CA GLN A 537 -18.94 -1.94 -13.31
C GLN A 537 -19.85 -0.73 -13.51
N LEU A 538 -20.87 -0.86 -14.37
CA LEU A 538 -22.02 0.04 -14.37
C LEU A 538 -22.87 -0.23 -13.13
N LEU A 539 -23.08 0.79 -12.31
CA LEU A 539 -23.82 0.71 -11.06
C LEU A 539 -25.31 0.97 -11.27
N PRO A 540 -26.19 0.53 -10.34
CA PRO A 540 -27.65 0.75 -10.45
C PRO A 540 -28.09 2.21 -10.58
N ASN A 541 -27.26 3.15 -10.14
CA ASN A 541 -27.51 4.60 -10.24
C ASN A 541 -26.99 5.23 -11.55
N GLY A 542 -26.47 4.43 -12.48
CA GLY A 542 -25.95 4.88 -13.79
C GLY A 542 -24.49 5.34 -13.78
N ASN A 543 -23.84 5.40 -12.62
CA ASN A 543 -22.41 5.72 -12.51
C ASN A 543 -21.54 4.47 -12.71
N TYR A 544 -20.23 4.65 -12.86
CA TYR A 544 -19.28 3.54 -12.99
C TYR A 544 -18.40 3.44 -11.75
N ALA A 545 -18.21 2.22 -11.24
CA ALA A 545 -17.13 1.91 -10.30
C ALA A 545 -15.95 1.32 -11.07
N VAL A 546 -14.75 1.83 -10.81
CA VAL A 546 -13.53 1.42 -11.51
C VAL A 546 -12.59 0.68 -10.55
N ASP A 547 -11.90 -0.31 -11.10
CA ASP A 547 -10.85 -1.11 -10.48
C ASP A 547 -11.30 -1.69 -9.14
N ASN A 548 -12.39 -2.48 -9.20
CA ASN A 548 -12.97 -3.13 -8.03
C ASN A 548 -13.39 -2.11 -6.93
N LYS A 549 -14.15 -1.07 -7.34
CA LYS A 549 -14.65 0.03 -6.48
C LYS A 549 -13.52 0.75 -5.74
N ARG A 550 -12.47 1.11 -6.49
CA ARG A 550 -11.38 1.97 -6.00
C ARG A 550 -11.72 3.46 -6.14
N TYR A 551 -12.50 3.82 -7.15
CA TYR A 551 -13.05 5.15 -7.38
C TYR A 551 -14.31 5.07 -8.26
N TYR A 552 -15.05 6.16 -8.36
CA TYR A 552 -16.20 6.31 -9.22
C TYR A 552 -15.93 7.27 -10.38
N LEU A 553 -16.55 6.99 -11.52
CA LEU A 553 -16.84 7.97 -12.56
C LEU A 553 -18.33 8.31 -12.52
N GLU A 554 -18.64 9.59 -12.33
CA GLU A 554 -20.01 10.08 -12.18
C GLU A 554 -20.32 11.21 -13.16
N ASP A 555 -21.61 11.48 -13.36
CA ASP A 555 -22.11 12.64 -14.10
C ASP A 555 -21.48 12.79 -15.49
N ILE A 556 -21.31 11.67 -16.21
CA ILE A 556 -20.71 11.66 -17.55
C ILE A 556 -21.64 12.40 -18.54
N GLN A 557 -21.17 13.53 -19.05
CA GLN A 557 -21.81 14.38 -20.03
C GLN A 557 -21.03 14.30 -21.34
N SER A 558 -21.62 13.67 -22.35
CA SER A 558 -21.00 13.42 -23.67
C SER A 558 -21.99 13.62 -24.82
N GLY A 559 -23.00 14.49 -24.64
CA GLY A 559 -24.10 14.67 -25.58
C GLY A 559 -24.87 13.37 -25.82
N ASN A 560 -25.05 12.99 -27.08
CA ASN A 560 -25.74 11.75 -27.46
C ASN A 560 -24.82 10.51 -27.49
N ILE A 561 -23.53 10.67 -27.20
CA ILE A 561 -22.55 9.58 -27.25
C ILE A 561 -22.58 8.84 -25.92
N LYS A 562 -22.75 7.51 -25.96
CA LYS A 562 -22.78 6.66 -24.77
C LYS A 562 -21.44 5.95 -24.56
N PRO A 563 -20.94 5.85 -23.31
CA PRO A 563 -19.80 5.01 -22.99
C PRO A 563 -20.08 3.54 -23.29
N ILE A 564 -19.04 2.80 -23.68
CA ILE A 564 -19.05 1.36 -23.90
C ILE A 564 -17.98 0.68 -23.05
N LEU A 565 -18.28 -0.50 -22.53
CA LEU A 565 -17.29 -1.35 -21.85
C LEU A 565 -16.66 -2.30 -22.86
N ARG A 566 -15.34 -2.44 -22.76
CA ARG A 566 -14.53 -3.35 -23.60
C ARG A 566 -13.52 -4.07 -22.72
N THR A 567 -13.35 -5.37 -22.92
CA THR A 567 -12.24 -6.12 -22.33
C THR A 567 -11.14 -6.31 -23.36
N SER A 568 -9.89 -6.02 -22.99
CA SER A 568 -8.71 -6.21 -23.84
C SER A 568 -7.49 -6.50 -22.96
N ASN A 569 -6.70 -7.53 -23.29
CA ASN A 569 -5.50 -7.94 -22.55
C ASN A 569 -5.71 -8.08 -21.03
N GLY A 570 -6.86 -8.63 -20.60
CA GLY A 570 -7.19 -8.82 -19.19
C GLY A 570 -7.52 -7.52 -18.43
N GLN A 571 -7.65 -6.39 -19.12
CA GLN A 571 -8.13 -5.11 -18.59
C GLN A 571 -9.54 -4.83 -19.10
N THR A 572 -10.38 -4.24 -18.24
CA THR A 572 -11.66 -3.66 -18.64
C THR A 572 -11.47 -2.17 -18.86
N GLN A 573 -11.94 -1.67 -20.01
CA GLN A 573 -11.84 -0.29 -20.45
C GLN A 573 -13.23 0.31 -20.62
N LEU A 574 -13.42 1.52 -20.11
CA LEU A 574 -14.60 2.34 -20.38
C LEU A 574 -14.23 3.35 -21.46
N LEU A 575 -14.78 3.14 -22.66
CA LEU A 575 -14.47 3.91 -23.85
C LEU A 575 -15.64 4.80 -24.26
N LEU A 576 -15.34 5.95 -24.85
CA LEU A 576 -16.33 6.78 -25.52
C LEU A 576 -16.00 6.86 -27.02
N PRO A 577 -16.85 6.32 -27.91
CA PRO A 577 -16.62 6.37 -29.36
C PRO A 577 -16.93 7.77 -29.89
N LEU A 578 -15.92 8.48 -30.39
CA LEU A 578 -16.06 9.83 -30.91
C LEU A 578 -16.32 9.84 -32.43
N PRO A 579 -17.07 10.82 -32.95
CA PRO A 579 -17.26 10.97 -34.39
C PRO A 579 -15.93 11.17 -35.12
N ALA A 580 -15.77 10.52 -36.27
CA ALA A 580 -14.57 10.63 -37.10
C ALA A 580 -14.30 12.06 -37.59
N SER A 581 -15.35 12.88 -37.68
CA SER A 581 -15.31 14.29 -38.03
C SER A 581 -16.26 15.06 -37.13
N ALA A 582 -15.73 16.00 -36.36
CA ALA A 582 -16.49 16.86 -35.46
C ALA A 582 -15.73 18.16 -35.22
N ASN A 583 -16.42 19.28 -35.42
CA ASN A 583 -15.88 20.62 -35.12
C ASN A 583 -15.43 20.75 -33.65
N SER A 584 -16.21 20.15 -32.74
CA SER A 584 -15.90 20.05 -31.31
C SER A 584 -16.80 19.02 -30.65
N THR A 585 -16.22 18.12 -29.85
CA THR A 585 -16.90 17.23 -28.93
C THR A 585 -16.44 17.54 -27.53
N GLN A 586 -17.37 17.88 -26.63
CA GLN A 586 -17.09 18.11 -25.23
C GLN A 586 -17.50 16.89 -24.41
N VAL A 587 -16.61 16.46 -23.52
CA VAL A 587 -16.84 15.36 -22.59
C VAL A 587 -16.50 15.86 -21.19
N LYS A 588 -17.43 15.75 -20.26
CA LYS A 588 -17.25 16.17 -18.88
C LYS A 588 -17.69 15.07 -17.93
N TYR A 589 -16.93 14.80 -16.87
CA TYR A 589 -17.31 13.83 -15.85
C TYR A 589 -16.58 14.11 -14.54
N SER A 590 -17.11 13.55 -13.46
CA SER A 590 -16.53 13.62 -12.12
C SER A 590 -15.78 12.32 -11.80
N ILE A 591 -14.61 12.45 -11.16
CA ILE A 591 -13.81 11.38 -10.58
C ILE A 591 -13.88 11.53 -9.07
N ILE A 592 -14.49 10.54 -8.40
CA ILE A 592 -14.74 10.58 -6.95
C ILE A 592 -14.03 9.41 -6.27
N TRP A 593 -13.26 9.66 -5.22
CA TRP A 593 -12.48 8.62 -4.54
C TRP A 593 -12.38 8.81 -3.04
#